data_AF-A0A090GL37-F1
#
_entry.id   AF-A0A090GL37-F1
#
_cell.length_a   1.000
_cell.length_b   1.000
_cell.length_c   1.000
_cell.angle_alpha   90.00
_cell.angle_beta   90.00
_cell.angle_gamma   90.00
#
_symmetry.space_group_name_H-M   'P 1'
#
loop_
_entity.id
_entity.type
_entity.pdbx_description
1 polymer ?
#
loop_
_entity_poly.entity_id
_entity_poly.type
_entity_poly.pdbx_seq_one_letter_code
_entity_poly.pdbx_strand_id
1 'polypeptide(L)' 'MSVHAFPLSRELPTIRIVAGAIARLPSDEAAQLWRETASHLLSVAIERGQNANDARDEVRRFFDAVQSALPSELSL' A
#
# COMPACT_ATOMS: atom_id res chain seq x y z
N MET A 1 -14.51 20.51 -6.98
CA MET A 1 -13.40 19.95 -7.77
C MET A 1 -12.96 18.67 -7.10
N SER A 2 -13.30 17.50 -7.65
CA SER A 2 -12.84 16.22 -7.12
C SER A 2 -11.40 16.01 -7.60
N VAL A 3 -10.43 16.20 -6.71
CA VAL A 3 -9.07 15.76 -6.97
C VAL A 3 -9.12 14.24 -6.92
N HIS A 4 -9.28 13.60 -8.08
CA HIS A 4 -8.90 12.20 -8.21
C HIS A 4 -7.39 12.15 -8.00
N ALA A 5 -6.98 12.03 -6.74
CA ALA A 5 -5.66 11.55 -6.42
C ALA A 5 -5.52 10.24 -7.20
N PHE A 6 -4.59 10.23 -8.15
CA PHE A 6 -4.28 9.06 -8.96
C PHE A 6 -4.21 7.83 -8.05
N PRO A 7 -4.73 6.65 -8.45
CA PRO A 7 -4.79 5.52 -7.54
C PRO A 7 -3.37 5.19 -7.05
N LEU A 8 -3.14 5.16 -5.74
CA LEU A 8 -1.83 4.90 -5.13
C LEU A 8 -1.21 3.60 -5.66
N SER A 9 -2.07 2.63 -6.00
CA SER A 9 -1.73 1.38 -6.67
C SER A 9 -1.06 1.54 -8.05
N ARG A 10 -1.08 2.74 -8.65
CA ARG A 10 -0.45 3.05 -9.94
C ARG A 10 0.87 3.80 -9.80
N GLU A 11 1.28 4.17 -8.59
CA GLU A 11 2.56 4.82 -8.33
C GLU A 11 3.69 3.79 -8.18
N LEU A 12 4.13 3.22 -9.31
CA LEU A 12 5.18 2.21 -9.36
C LEU A 12 6.47 2.59 -8.58
N PRO A 13 6.96 3.85 -8.59
CA PRO A 13 8.11 4.24 -7.77
C PRO A 13 7.85 4.09 -6.26
N THR A 14 6.70 4.58 -5.80
CA THR A 14 6.26 4.48 -4.40
C THR A 14 6.14 3.02 -3.97
N ILE A 15 5.54 2.19 -4.82
CA ILE A 15 5.37 0.74 -4.60
C ILE A 15 6.74 0.06 -4.41
N ARG A 16 7.72 0.34 -5.26
CA ARG A 16 9.06 -0.27 -5.19
C ARG A 16 9.84 0.15 -3.94
N ILE A 17 9.74 1.42 -3.54
CA ILE A 17 10.39 1.93 -2.32
C ILE A 17 9.84 1.20 -1.09
N VAL A 18 8.51 1.10 -1.01
CA VAL A 18 7.82 0.44 0.11
C VAL A 18 8.16 -1.05 0.13
N ALA A 19 8.12 -1.74 -1.02
CA ALA A 19 8.51 -3.15 -1.14
C ALA A 19 9.95 -3.40 -0.68
N GLY A 20 10.90 -2.55 -1.08
CA GLY A 20 12.30 -2.65 -0.69
C GLY A 20 12.56 -2.38 0.79
N ALA A 21 11.76 -1.53 1.44
CA ALA A 21 11.82 -1.29 2.88
C ALA A 21 11.29 -2.50 3.66
N ILE A 22 10.17 -3.08 3.22
CA ILE A 22 9.56 -4.26 3.85
C ILE A 22 10.46 -5.48 3.78
N ALA A 23 11.11 -5.73 2.64
CA ALA A 23 12.02 -6.86 2.46
C ALA A 23 13.21 -6.87 3.45
N ARG A 24 13.46 -5.74 4.15
CA ARG A 24 14.55 -5.59 5.12
C ARG A 24 14.09 -5.66 6.58
N LEU A 25 12.78 -5.75 6.83
CA LEU A 25 12.22 -5.77 8.18
C LEU A 25 12.00 -7.21 8.69
N PRO A 26 12.22 -7.49 9.98
CA PRO A 26 11.75 -8.72 10.63
C PRO A 26 10.22 -8.87 10.49
N SER A 27 9.70 -10.11 10.45
CA SER A 27 8.29 -10.39 10.11
C SER A 27 7.27 -9.63 10.98
N ASP A 28 7.56 -9.49 12.27
CA ASP A 28 6.62 -8.92 13.23
C ASP A 28 6.57 -7.38 13.12
N GLU A 29 7.72 -6.75 12.90
CA GLU A 29 7.82 -5.31 12.64
C GLU A 29 7.17 -4.93 11.30
N ALA A 30 7.38 -5.75 10.27
CA ALA A 30 6.71 -5.60 9.00
C ALA A 30 5.19 -5.66 9.18
N ALA A 31 4.67 -6.66 9.91
CA ALA A 31 3.24 -6.84 10.13
C ALA A 31 2.59 -5.67 10.89
N GLN A 32 3.29 -5.05 11.84
CA GLN A 32 2.80 -3.85 12.52
C GLN A 32 2.77 -2.65 11.57
N LEU A 33 3.87 -2.39 10.86
CA LEU A 33 3.97 -1.29 9.89
C LEU A 33 2.88 -1.38 8.82
N TRP A 34 2.58 -2.60 8.33
CA TRP A 34 1.50 -2.82 7.37
C TRP A 34 0.12 -2.42 7.92
N ARG A 35 -0.19 -2.78 9.17
CA ARG A 35 -1.49 -2.44 9.79
C ARG A 35 -1.64 -0.93 9.99
N GLU A 36 -0.58 -0.27 10.41
CA GLU A 36 -0.56 1.19 10.59
C GLU A 36 -0.70 1.91 9.25
N THR A 37 0.04 1.48 8.22
CA THR A 37 -0.04 2.04 6.86
C THR A 37 -1.43 1.86 6.27
N ALA A 38 -2.03 0.67 6.41
CA ALA A 38 -3.37 0.37 5.91
C ALA A 38 -4.42 1.28 6.55
N SER A 39 -4.35 1.44 7.87
CA SER A 39 -5.26 2.28 8.65
C SER A 39 -5.13 3.74 8.25
N HIS A 40 -3.89 4.22 8.07
CA HIS A 40 -3.62 5.60 7.66
C HIS A 40 -4.16 5.89 6.25
N LEU A 41 -3.85 5.04 5.26
CA LEU A 41 -4.32 5.22 3.89
C LEU A 41 -5.85 5.19 3.79
N LEU A 42 -6.50 4.30 4.55
CA LEU A 42 -7.95 4.23 4.62
C LEU A 42 -8.55 5.52 5.22
N SER A 43 -7.99 6.02 6.33
CA SER A 43 -8.44 7.27 6.95
C SER A 43 -8.33 8.44 5.97
N VAL A 44 -7.18 8.60 5.33
CA VAL A 44 -6.92 9.68 4.37
C VAL A 44 -7.89 9.61 3.19
N ALA A 45 -8.18 8.42 2.66
CA ALA A 45 -9.12 8.25 1.55
C ALA A 45 -10.56 8.63 1.95
N ILE A 46 -11.01 8.21 3.13
CA ILE A 46 -12.34 8.56 3.65
C ILE A 46 -12.44 10.06 3.93
N GLU A 47 -11.42 10.66 4.55
CA GLU A 47 -11.35 12.10 4.83
C GLU A 47 -11.40 12.95 3.55
N ARG A 48 -10.87 12.42 2.44
CA ARG A 48 -10.93 13.04 1.10
C ARG A 48 -12.28 12.85 0.40
N GLY A 49 -13.24 12.19 1.05
CA GLY A 49 -14.60 12.00 0.54
C GLY A 49 -14.79 10.77 -0.33
N GLN A 50 -13.83 9.83 -0.37
CA GLN A 50 -14.10 8.53 -0.98
C GLN A 50 -15.06 7.71 -0.13
N ASN A 51 -15.90 6.92 -0.80
CA ASN A 51 -16.70 5.91 -0.13
C ASN A 51 -15.78 4.91 0.59
N ALA A 52 -16.13 4.51 1.81
CA ALA A 52 -15.36 3.56 2.60
C ALA A 52 -15.08 2.22 1.88
N ASN A 53 -16.00 1.75 1.03
CA ASN A 53 -15.78 0.52 0.26
C ASN A 53 -14.73 0.73 -0.84
N ASP A 54 -14.85 1.80 -1.63
CA ASP A 54 -13.88 2.13 -2.67
C ASP A 54 -12.49 2.41 -2.09
N ALA A 55 -12.44 3.04 -0.92
CA ALA A 55 -11.21 3.31 -0.19
C ALA A 55 -10.54 2.00 0.28
N ARG A 56 -11.30 1.06 0.82
CA ARG A 56 -10.79 -0.27 1.20
C ARG A 56 -10.27 -1.04 0.00
N ASP A 57 -11.01 -1.01 -1.11
CA ASP A 57 -10.60 -1.69 -2.33
C ASP A 57 -9.30 -1.10 -2.90
N GLU A 58 -9.14 0.22 -2.83
CA GLU A 58 -7.91 0.89 -3.26
C GLU A 58 -6.71 0.55 -2.37
N VAL A 59 -6.90 0.55 -1.05
CA VAL A 59 -5.87 0.14 -0.09
C VAL A 59 -5.47 -1.32 -0.32
N ARG A 60 -6.42 -2.21 -0.61
CA ARG A 60 -6.14 -3.61 -0.95
C ARG A 60 -5.31 -3.72 -2.23
N ARG A 61 -5.72 -3.02 -3.30
CA ARG A 61 -4.98 -3.01 -4.58
C ARG A 61 -3.55 -2.48 -4.42
N PHE A 62 -3.35 -1.48 -3.58
CA PHE A 62 -2.01 -0.98 -3.25
C PHE A 62 -1.14 -2.08 -2.63
N PHE A 63 -1.66 -2.82 -1.66
CA PHE A 63 -0.92 -3.89 -1.01
C PHE A 63 -0.65 -5.08 -1.91
N ASP A 64 -1.62 -5.48 -2.74
CA ASP A 64 -1.42 -6.51 -3.77
C ASP A 64 -0.27 -6.10 -4.71
N ALA A 65 -0.22 -4.83 -5.12
CA ALA A 65 0.84 -4.31 -5.99
C ALA A 65 2.22 -4.31 -5.29
N VAL A 66 2.29 -3.89 -4.01
CA VAL A 66 3.53 -3.95 -3.23
C VAL A 66 4.02 -5.39 -3.09
N GLN A 67 3.13 -6.34 -2.77
CA GLN A 67 3.49 -7.74 -2.65
C GLN A 67 4.01 -8.31 -3.98
N SER A 68 3.39 -7.95 -5.11
CA SER A 68 3.84 -8.37 -6.44
C SER A 68 5.20 -7.80 -6.85
N ALA A 69 5.60 -6.67 -6.25
CA ALA A 69 6.86 -5.99 -6.50
C ALA A 69 7.99 -6.43 -5.56
N LEU A 70 7.68 -7.27 -4.56
CA LEU A 70 8.72 -7.87 -3.72
C LEU A 70 9.64 -8.73 -4.58
N PRO A 71 10.97 -8.68 -4.35
CA PRO A 71 11.88 -9.60 -4.99
C PRO A 71 11.43 -11.03 -4.67
N SER A 72 11.19 -11.85 -5.70
CA SER A 72 10.96 -13.27 -5.47
C SER A 72 12.24 -13.86 -4.89
N GLU A 73 12.19 -14.43 -3.68
CA GLU A 73 13.32 -15.19 -3.10
C GLU A 73 13.67 -16.47 -3.89
N LEU A 74 13.06 -16.72 -5.05
CA LEU A 74 13.29 -17.87 -5.91
C LEU A 74 14.31 -17.58 -7.04
N SER A 75 15.35 -16.80 -6.75
CA SER A 75 16.50 -16.64 -7.65
C SER A 75 17.80 -16.79 -6.86
N LEU A 76 17.94 -17.92 -6.16
CA LEU A 76 19.22 -18.50 -5.75
C LEU A 76 19.18 -20.01 -5.99
#